data_AF-A0A7U6QNH2-F1
#
_entry.id   AF-A0A7U6QNH2-F1
#
_cell.length_a   1.000
_cell.length_b   1.000
_cell.length_c   1.000
_cell.angle_alpha   90.00
_cell.angle_beta   90.00
_cell.angle_gamma   90.00
#
_symmetry.space_group_name_H-M   'P 1'
#
loop_
_entity.id
_entity.type
_entity.pdbx_description
1 polymer ?
#
loop_
_entity_poly.entity_id
_entity_poly.type
_entity_poly.pdbx_seq_one_letter_code
_entity_poly.pdbx_strand_id
1 'polypeptide(L)'
;MQGLSAEQVLNNIGSDGTRLGDELKRIGYHGDMPLGTLVPSQYLELHIEQGPVLDKEGIQIGAVANLQGISWQKSSSKEKRITLALHQCQCGMMQAT
;
A
#
# COMPACT_ATOMS: atom_id res chain seq x y z
N MET A 1 12.36 8.28 -7.90
CA MET A 1 11.05 8.71 -7.33
C MET A 1 11.32 9.06 -5.88
N GLN A 2 11.23 10.33 -5.50
CA GLN A 2 11.40 10.74 -4.09
C GLN A 2 10.07 10.54 -3.36
N GLY A 3 10.11 9.89 -2.19
CA GLY A 3 8.95 9.75 -1.32
C GLY A 3 8.52 11.09 -0.73
N LEU A 4 7.33 11.11 -0.12
CA LEU A 4 6.83 12.28 0.63
C LEU A 4 7.48 12.34 2.01
N SER A 5 7.73 13.54 2.53
CA SER A 5 8.11 13.73 3.93
C SER A 5 6.93 13.42 4.87
N ALA A 6 7.22 13.11 6.13
CA ALA A 6 6.18 12.89 7.14
C ALA A 6 5.24 14.10 7.27
N GLU A 7 5.79 15.31 7.23
CA GLU A 7 5.01 16.56 7.27
C GLU A 7 4.08 16.68 6.05
N GLN A 8 4.55 16.34 4.85
CA GLN A 8 3.70 16.34 3.67
C GLN A 8 2.55 15.34 3.79
N VAL A 9 2.83 14.13 4.30
CA VAL A 9 1.82 13.08 4.51
C VAL A 9 0.78 13.52 5.55
N LEU A 10 1.20 14.07 6.69
CA LEU A 10 0.29 14.55 7.73
C LEU A 10 -0.64 15.68 7.25
N ASN A 11 -0.19 16.47 6.26
CA ASN A 11 -0.97 17.54 5.65
C ASN A 11 -1.86 17.08 4.47
N ASN A 12 -1.88 15.79 4.13
CA ASN A 12 -2.77 15.28 3.09
C ASN A 12 -4.25 15.44 3.47
N ILE A 13 -5.04 15.84 2.49
CA ILE A 13 -6.50 15.98 2.59
C ILE A 13 -7.16 14.74 2.00
N GLY A 14 -8.00 14.08 2.79
CA GLY A 14 -8.81 12.94 2.39
C GLY A 14 -9.92 13.33 1.42
N SER A 15 -10.55 12.32 0.79
CA SER A 15 -11.67 12.54 -0.12
C SER A 15 -12.91 13.15 0.55
N ASP A 16 -13.00 13.05 1.88
CA ASP A 16 -14.02 13.64 2.72
C ASP A 16 -13.66 15.05 3.22
N GLY A 17 -12.51 15.59 2.79
CA GLY A 17 -12.01 16.91 3.19
C GLY A 17 -11.29 16.95 4.54
N THR A 18 -11.15 15.82 5.24
CA THR A 18 -10.42 15.76 6.52
C THR A 18 -8.91 15.77 6.29
N ARG A 19 -8.14 16.32 7.23
CA ARG A 19 -6.67 16.29 7.18
C ARG A 19 -6.15 15.12 7.99
N LEU A 20 -5.25 14.32 7.41
CA LEU A 20 -4.73 13.09 8.03
C LEU A 20 -4.20 13.31 9.46
N GLY A 21 -3.37 14.34 9.66
CA GLY A 21 -2.80 14.63 10.97
C GLY A 21 -3.83 14.96 12.05
N ASP A 22 -4.96 15.60 11.67
CA ASP A 22 -6.04 15.91 12.62
C ASP A 22 -6.82 14.65 12.98
N GLU A 23 -7.06 13.76 12.00
CA GLU A 23 -7.72 12.48 12.25
C GLU A 23 -6.89 11.55 13.13
N LEU A 24 -5.57 11.48 12.90
CA LEU A 24 -4.65 10.73 13.76
C LEU A 24 -4.68 11.26 15.20
N LYS A 25 -4.75 12.58 15.40
CA LYS A 25 -4.91 13.17 16.74
C LYS A 25 -6.27 12.82 17.34
N ARG A 26 -7.35 12.91 16.55
CA ARG A 26 -8.72 12.62 16.98
C ARG A 26 -8.89 11.19 17.49
N ILE A 27 -8.25 10.21 16.86
CA ILE A 27 -8.31 8.79 17.27
C ILE A 27 -7.22 8.40 18.27
N GLY A 28 -6.31 9.31 18.63
CA GLY A 28 -5.22 9.04 19.58
C GLY A 28 -4.01 8.29 19.02
N TYR A 29 -3.83 8.27 17.69
CA TYR A 29 -2.71 7.58 17.02
C TYR A 29 -1.63 8.54 16.51
N HIS A 30 -1.71 9.84 16.83
CA HIS A 30 -0.63 10.79 16.56
C HIS A 30 0.48 10.67 17.61
N GLY A 31 1.21 9.55 17.59
CA GLY A 31 2.28 9.25 18.54
C GLY A 31 3.54 10.08 18.32
N ASP A 32 4.36 10.18 19.37
CA ASP A 32 5.58 11.00 19.39
C ASP A 32 6.85 10.21 19.02
N MET A 33 6.73 8.89 18.79
CA MET A 33 7.87 8.06 18.40
C MET A 33 8.36 8.48 17.01
N PRO A 34 9.64 8.86 16.84
CA PRO A 34 10.17 9.19 15.52
C PRO A 34 10.04 8.01 14.55
N LEU A 35 9.68 8.30 13.30
CA LEU A 35 9.63 7.28 12.24
C LEU A 35 11.02 6.65 12.07
N GLY A 36 11.05 5.32 11.88
CA GLY A 36 12.30 4.56 11.75
C GLY A 36 13.01 4.22 13.07
N THR A 37 12.42 4.54 14.23
CA THR A 37 12.97 4.15 15.54
C THR A 37 13.02 2.62 15.71
N LEU A 38 12.01 1.91 15.21
CA LEU A 38 11.97 0.45 15.24
C LEU A 38 12.69 -0.11 14.01
N VAL A 39 13.82 -0.79 14.25
CA VAL A 39 14.59 -1.49 13.21
C VAL A 39 14.57 -2.99 13.54
N PRO A 40 13.59 -3.74 13.01
CA PRO A 40 13.51 -5.17 13.27
C PRO A 40 14.62 -5.92 12.54
N SER A 41 15.07 -7.05 13.11
CA SER A 41 16.01 -7.93 12.42
C SER A 41 15.38 -8.62 11.22
N GLN A 42 14.06 -8.91 11.28
CA GLN A 42 13.24 -9.52 10.24
C GLN A 42 11.78 -9.05 10.37
N TYR A 43 11.05 -9.00 9.26
CA TYR A 43 9.62 -8.65 9.20
C TYR A 43 8.85 -9.76 8.47
N LEU A 44 7.74 -10.21 9.08
CA LEU A 44 6.84 -11.20 8.50
C LEU A 44 5.42 -10.65 8.54
N GLU A 45 4.71 -10.76 7.43
CA GLU A 45 3.32 -10.33 7.30
C GLU A 45 2.47 -11.50 6.83
N LEU A 46 1.46 -11.84 7.62
CA LEU A 46 0.45 -12.82 7.22
C LEU A 46 -0.66 -12.08 6.47
N HIS A 47 -0.92 -12.52 5.24
CA HIS A 47 -1.93 -11.91 4.38
C HIS A 47 -2.73 -12.98 3.65
N ILE A 48 -4.02 -12.71 3.40
CA ILE A 48 -4.83 -13.56 2.51
C ILE A 48 -4.33 -13.44 1.07
N GLU A 49 -4.52 -14.47 0.23
CA GLU A 49 -3.98 -14.49 -1.13
C GLU A 49 -4.49 -13.33 -2.02
N GLN A 50 -5.76 -12.93 -1.84
CA GLN A 50 -6.49 -12.01 -2.74
C GLN A 50 -6.59 -12.47 -4.20
N GLY A 51 -6.20 -13.71 -4.48
CA GLY A 51 -6.33 -14.41 -5.76
C GLY A 51 -6.98 -15.80 -5.59
N PRO A 52 -7.07 -16.58 -6.67
CA PRO A 52 -7.73 -17.88 -6.66
C PRO A 52 -6.78 -19.09 -6.60
N VAL A 53 -5.47 -18.90 -6.55
CA VAL A 53 -4.45 -19.96 -6.76
C VAL A 53 -4.47 -20.97 -5.62
N LEU A 54 -4.35 -20.54 -4.37
CA LEU A 54 -4.27 -21.43 -3.21
C LEU A 54 -5.54 -22.27 -3.06
N ASP A 55 -6.71 -21.65 -3.26
CA ASP A 55 -8.01 -22.35 -3.22
C ASP A 55 -8.14 -23.37 -4.36
N LYS A 56 -7.83 -22.97 -5.61
CA LYS A 56 -7.92 -23.88 -6.77
C LYS A 56 -6.93 -25.04 -6.70
N GLU A 57 -5.76 -24.82 -6.13
CA GLU A 57 -4.71 -25.83 -6.00
C GLU A 57 -4.83 -26.65 -4.71
N GLY A 58 -5.77 -26.31 -3.81
CA GLY A 58 -5.95 -27.00 -2.53
C GLY A 58 -4.77 -26.82 -1.57
N ILE A 59 -4.04 -25.70 -1.68
CA ILE A 59 -2.87 -25.37 -0.88
C ILE A 59 -3.29 -24.54 0.33
N GLN A 60 -2.91 -24.99 1.54
CA GLN A 60 -3.30 -24.31 2.78
C GLN A 60 -2.45 -23.06 3.09
N ILE A 61 -1.16 -23.08 2.77
CA ILE A 61 -0.22 -22.00 3.07
C ILE A 61 0.66 -21.74 1.85
N GLY A 62 0.59 -20.52 1.32
CA GLY A 62 1.48 -20.06 0.26
C GLY A 62 2.72 -19.38 0.83
N ALA A 63 3.92 -19.85 0.47
CA ALA A 63 5.16 -19.14 0.74
C ALA A 63 5.41 -18.10 -0.37
N VAL A 64 5.15 -16.83 -0.08
CA VAL A 64 5.31 -15.73 -1.06
C VAL A 64 6.80 -15.46 -1.27
N ALA A 65 7.31 -15.80 -2.46
CA ALA A 65 8.72 -15.61 -2.79
C ALA A 65 9.04 -14.19 -3.29
N ASN A 66 8.13 -13.56 -4.05
CA ASN A 66 8.35 -12.27 -4.70
C ASN A 66 7.02 -11.52 -4.88
N LEU A 67 7.13 -10.22 -5.21
CA LEU A 67 6.01 -9.37 -5.62
C LEU A 67 6.17 -8.93 -7.08
N GLN A 68 5.05 -8.70 -7.75
CA GLN A 68 5.04 -8.20 -9.11
C GLN A 68 5.26 -6.68 -9.14
N GLY A 69 6.15 -6.20 -10.01
CA GLY A 69 6.30 -4.76 -10.26
C GLY A 69 5.08 -4.17 -10.97
N ILE A 70 4.61 -3.01 -10.50
CA ILE A 70 3.46 -2.30 -11.07
C ILE A 70 3.96 -1.06 -11.81
N SER A 71 3.49 -0.85 -13.04
CA SER A 71 3.72 0.38 -13.80
C SER A 71 2.38 1.04 -14.13
N TRP A 72 2.22 2.29 -13.69
CA TRP A 72 1.02 3.08 -13.93
C TRP A 72 1.23 3.94 -15.16
N GLN A 73 0.36 3.77 -16.17
CA GLN A 73 0.39 4.56 -17.40
C GLN A 73 -0.87 5.41 -17.50
N LYS A 74 -0.67 6.70 -17.80
CA LYS A 74 -1.77 7.61 -18.12
C LYS A 74 -1.85 7.79 -19.63
N SER A 75 -2.93 7.33 -20.24
CA SER A 75 -3.24 7.57 -21.64
C SER A 75 -4.53 8.39 -21.78
N SER A 76 -4.54 9.36 -22.68
CA SER A 76 -5.76 10.11 -23.05
C SER A 76 -6.08 9.86 -24.53
N SER A 77 -7.22 9.22 -24.82
CA SER A 77 -7.75 9.08 -26.19
C SER A 77 -9.10 9.79 -26.30
N LYS A 78 -9.33 10.52 -27.39
CA LYS A 78 -10.57 11.30 -27.61
C LYS A 78 -11.78 10.45 -28.03
N GLU A 79 -11.58 9.17 -28.36
CA GLU A 79 -12.67 8.26 -28.75
C GLU A 79 -12.23 6.83 -28.42
N LYS A 80 -12.83 6.18 -27.40
CA LYS A 80 -13.01 4.72 -27.19
C LYS A 80 -13.36 4.41 -25.73
N ARG A 81 -14.34 3.50 -25.53
CA ARG A 81 -14.67 2.90 -24.23
C ARG A 81 -13.47 2.08 -23.73
N ILE A 82 -12.83 2.53 -22.67
CA ILE A 82 -11.76 1.81 -21.98
C ILE A 82 -12.39 1.05 -20.80
N THR A 83 -12.34 -0.27 -20.83
CA THR A 83 -12.56 -1.10 -19.64
C THR A 83 -11.27 -1.08 -18.83
N LEU A 84 -11.21 -0.24 -17.79
CA LEU A 84 -10.09 -0.21 -16.85
C LEU A 84 -10.19 -1.43 -15.94
N ALA A 85 -9.31 -2.42 -16.13
CA ALA A 85 -9.09 -3.48 -15.15
C ALA A 85 -8.05 -3.00 -14.13
N LEU A 86 -8.54 -2.55 -12.96
CA LEU A 86 -7.72 -2.33 -11.76
C LEU A 86 -7.16 -3.70 -11.31
N HIS A 87 -5.93 -4.01 -11.70
CA HIS A 87 -5.16 -5.06 -11.02
C HIS A 87 -4.77 -4.55 -9.63
N GLN A 88 -4.89 -5.44 -8.64
CA GLN A 88 -4.86 -5.15 -7.21
C GLN A 88 -3.63 -4.33 -6.76
N CYS A 89 -3.90 -3.41 -5.84
CA CYS A 89 -2.89 -2.75 -5.02
C CYS A 89 -2.46 -3.73 -3.93
N GLN A 90 -1.32 -4.40 -4.12
CA GLN A 90 -0.59 -5.01 -3.01
C GLN A 90 0.22 -3.91 -2.31
N CYS A 91 -0.15 -3.57 -1.09
CA CYS A 91 0.67 -2.77 -0.20
C CYS A 91 1.86 -3.61 0.29
N GLY A 92 2.84 -3.84 -0.59
CA GLY A 92 4.11 -4.48 -0.23
C GLY A 92 5.20 -3.43 -0.08
N MET A 93 5.66 -3.23 1.14
CA MET A 93 6.77 -2.33 1.48
C MET A 93 8.03 -2.68 0.68
N MET A 94 8.73 -1.62 0.23
CA MET A 94 10.02 -1.69 -0.45
C MET A 94 11.08 -2.45 0.36
N GLN A 95 11.99 -3.03 -0.41
CA GLN A 95 13.11 -3.90 -0.05
C GLN A 95 13.93 -3.40 1.15
N ALA A 96 14.17 -4.30 2.12
CA ALA A 96 15.33 -4.23 3.00
C ALA A 96 16.53 -4.82 2.24
N THR A 97 17.39 -3.96 1.72
CA THR A 97 18.80 -4.25 1.42
C THR A 97 19.64 -3.13 2.00
#